data_AF-A0A925RM41-F1
#
_entry.id   AF-A0A925RM41-F1
#
_cell.length_a   1.000
_cell.length_b   1.000
_cell.length_c   1.000
_cell.angle_alpha   90.00
_cell.angle_beta   90.00
_cell.angle_gamma   90.00
#
_symmetry.space_group_name_H-M   'P 1'
#
loop_
_entity.id
_entity.type
_entity.pdbx_description
1 polymer ?
#
loop_
_entity_poly.entity_id
_entity_poly.type
_entity_poly.pdbx_seq_one_letter_code
_entity_poly.pdbx_strand_id
1 'polypeptide(L)' 'MISRFAPSTTGEAHPGTLLAALLVWLDARARGGRVVLRLEDLDITRTKAAWSAQMIEACGWLGLDWDDVVVQSDRRAA' A
#
# COMPACT_ATOMS: atom_id res chain seq x y z
N MET A 1 11.19 14.14 -2.35
CA MET A 1 10.83 12.98 -3.21
C MET A 1 9.66 12.26 -2.58
N ILE A 2 8.68 11.81 -3.36
CA ILE A 2 7.51 11.06 -2.88
C ILE A 2 7.47 9.74 -3.63
N SER A 3 7.55 8.64 -2.88
CA SER A 3 7.40 7.28 -3.40
C SER A 3 6.02 6.73 -3.04
N ARG A 4 5.53 5.78 -3.83
CA ARG A 4 4.20 5.19 -3.65
C ARG A 4 4.26 3.68 -3.74
N PHE A 5 3.69 3.01 -2.76
CA PHE A 5 3.36 1.60 -2.83
C PHE A 5 1.86 1.47 -3.11
N ALA A 6 1.49 0.84 -4.22
CA ALA A 6 0.10 0.79 -4.70
C ALA A 6 -0.36 -0.65 -4.97
N PRO A 7 -0.64 -1.44 -3.91
CA PRO A 7 -1.09 -2.81 -4.07
C PRO A 7 -2.55 -2.88 -4.53
N SER A 8 -2.85 -3.80 -5.44
CA SER A 8 -4.23 -4.24 -5.68
C SER A 8 -4.68 -5.11 -4.52
N THR A 9 -5.81 -4.78 -3.91
CA THR A 9 -6.30 -5.48 -2.71
C THR A 9 -7.26 -6.61 -3.07
N THR A 10 -6.82 -7.47 -3.99
CA THR A 10 -7.62 -8.58 -4.55
C THR A 10 -7.38 -9.94 -3.87
N GLY A 11 -6.58 -9.98 -2.81
CA GLY A 11 -6.21 -11.17 -2.07
C GLY A 11 -5.25 -10.85 -0.92
N GLU A 12 -4.79 -11.89 -0.24
CA GLU A 12 -3.86 -11.77 0.89
C GLU A 12 -2.49 -11.22 0.47
N ALA A 13 -1.82 -10.57 1.41
CA ALA A 13 -0.43 -10.19 1.23
C ALA A 13 0.45 -11.44 1.13
N HIS A 14 1.33 -11.48 0.12
CA HIS A 14 2.31 -12.54 -0.03
C HIS A 14 3.73 -11.96 -0.06
N PRO A 15 4.79 -12.79 0.06
CA PRO A 15 6.16 -12.29 0.19
C PRO A 15 6.62 -11.36 -0.94
N GLY A 16 6.13 -11.56 -2.16
CA GLY A 16 6.44 -10.69 -3.30
C GLY A 16 5.87 -9.27 -3.14
N THR A 17 4.63 -9.15 -2.67
CA THR A 17 4.00 -7.85 -2.40
C THR A 17 4.72 -7.12 -1.26
N LEU A 18 5.08 -7.86 -0.20
CA LEU A 18 5.82 -7.31 0.93
C LEU A 18 7.24 -6.88 0.55
N LEU A 19 7.92 -7.63 -0.30
CA LEU A 19 9.23 -7.24 -0.85
C LEU A 19 9.11 -5.94 -1.66
N ALA A 20 8.09 -5.81 -2.49
CA ALA A 20 7.85 -4.57 -3.23
C ALA A 20 7.58 -3.37 -2.29
N ALA A 21 6.79 -3.57 -1.23
CA ALA A 21 6.54 -2.56 -0.21
C ALA A 21 7.85 -2.13 0.48
N LEU A 22 8.67 -3.09 0.89
CA LEU A 22 9.96 -2.86 1.53
C LEU A 22 10.93 -2.07 0.63
N LEU A 23 11.02 -2.42 -0.66
CA LEU A 23 11.90 -1.72 -1.59
C LEU A 23 11.48 -0.25 -1.80
N VAL A 24 10.17 0.00 -1.94
CA VAL A 24 9.63 1.37 -2.04
C VAL A 24 9.92 2.15 -0.76
N TRP A 25 9.72 1.53 0.39
CA TRP A 25 9.96 2.13 1.69
C TRP A 25 11.45 2.46 1.90
N LEU A 26 12.35 1.52 1.63
CA LEU A 26 13.80 1.71 1.77
C LEU A 26 14.34 2.82 0.87
N ASP A 27 13.94 2.86 -0.41
CA ASP A 27 14.40 3.91 -1.32
C ASP A 27 13.93 5.31 -0.86
N ALA A 28 12.69 5.41 -0.39
CA ALA A 28 12.17 6.67 0.15
C ALA A 28 12.91 7.08 1.42
N ARG A 29 13.04 6.18 2.41
CA ARG A 29 13.66 6.47 3.70
C ARG A 29 15.15 6.79 3.56
N ALA A 30 15.87 6.07 2.70
CA ALA A 30 17.29 6.34 2.42
C ALA A 30 17.55 7.74 1.85
N ARG A 31 16.53 8.36 1.23
CA ARG A 31 16.62 9.71 0.63
C ARG A 31 15.92 10.79 1.46
N GLY A 32 15.47 10.47 2.68
CA GLY A 32 14.63 11.37 3.48
C GLY A 32 13.31 11.74 2.78
N GLY A 33 12.81 10.88 1.90
CA GLY A 33 11.56 11.03 1.18
C GLY A 33 10.35 10.53 1.98
N ARG A 34 9.18 10.72 1.37
CA ARG A 34 7.88 10.30 1.93
C ARG A 34 7.33 9.08 1.20
N VAL A 35 6.61 8.23 1.91
CA VAL A 35 5.95 7.04 1.35
C VAL A 35 4.43 7.20 1.45
N VAL A 36 3.74 7.04 0.32
CA VAL A 36 2.28 6.98 0.29
C VAL A 36 1.84 5.54 0.04
N LEU A 37 0.99 5.01 0.92
CA LEU A 37 0.26 3.76 0.67
C LEU A 37 -1.00 4.08 -0.11
N ARG A 38 -1.17 3.48 -1.29
CA ARG A 38 -2.38 3.65 -2.10
C ARG A 38 -3.07 2.33 -2.34
N LEU A 39 -4.22 2.11 -1.70
CA LEU A 39 -5.00 0.90 -1.88
C LEU A 39 -5.77 0.99 -3.21
N GLU A 40 -5.40 0.15 -4.16
CA GLU A 40 -6.07 0.08 -5.47
C GLU A 40 -7.27 -0.86 -5.36
N ASP A 41 -8.47 -0.28 -5.40
CA ASP A 41 -9.77 -0.95 -5.27
C ASP A 41 -10.68 -0.79 -6.50
N LEU A 42 -10.06 -0.52 -7.66
CA LEU A 42 -10.77 -0.27 -8.92
C LEU A 42 -11.62 -1.44 -9.41
N ASP A 43 -11.24 -2.67 -9.06
CA ASP A 43 -12.03 -3.87 -9.35
C ASP A 43 -12.86 -4.25 -8.11
N ILE A 44 -14.08 -3.72 -8.05
CA ILE A 44 -15.03 -3.96 -6.96
C ILE A 44 -15.45 -5.43 -6.82
N THR A 45 -15.28 -6.25 -7.86
CA THR A 45 -15.68 -7.66 -7.83
C THR A 45 -14.64 -8.53 -7.12
N ARG A 46 -13.38 -8.07 -7.10
CA ARG A 46 -12.24 -8.79 -6.55
C ARG A 46 -11.68 -8.14 -5.29
N THR A 47 -11.96 -6.86 -5.08
CA THR A 47 -11.47 -6.11 -3.94
C THR A 47 -12.39 -6.28 -2.73
N LYS A 48 -11.80 -6.57 -1.56
CA LYS A 48 -12.52 -6.63 -0.29
C LYS A 48 -11.81 -5.79 0.74
N ALA A 49 -12.58 -5.11 1.60
CA ALA A 49 -12.02 -4.33 2.72
C ALA A 49 -11.11 -5.18 3.63
N ALA A 50 -11.41 -6.47 3.79
CA ALA A 50 -10.58 -7.41 4.54
C ALA A 50 -9.15 -7.54 3.98
N TRP A 51 -9.00 -7.56 2.64
CA TRP A 51 -7.68 -7.66 1.99
C TRP A 51 -6.87 -6.38 2.15
N SER A 52 -7.54 -5.22 2.11
CA SER A 52 -6.93 -3.92 2.43
C SER A 52 -6.39 -3.90 3.86
N ALA A 53 -7.20 -4.34 4.83
CA ALA A 53 -6.81 -4.40 6.23
C ALA A 53 -5.62 -5.35 6.47
N GLN A 54 -5.67 -6.57 5.91
CA GLN A 54 -4.56 -7.53 6.01
C GLN A 54 -3.27 -7.02 5.36
N MET A 55 -3.36 -6.29 4.25
CA MET A 55 -2.19 -5.68 3.61
C MET A 55 -1.51 -4.67 4.53
N ILE A 56 -2.31 -3.79 5.16
CA ILE A 56 -1.81 -2.80 6.12
C ILE A 56 -1.17 -3.50 7.32
N GLU A 57 -1.85 -4.51 7.88
CA GLU A 57 -1.35 -5.28 9.02
C GLU A 57 -0.04 -5.99 8.70
N ALA A 58 0.05 -6.68 7.56
CA ALA A 58 1.25 -7.40 7.15
C ALA A 58 2.45 -6.47 6.95
N CYS A 59 2.21 -5.27 6.42
CA CYS A 59 3.27 -4.26 6.30
C CYS A 59 3.66 -3.67 7.66
N GLY A 60 2.69 -3.43 8.55
CA GLY A 60 2.95 -3.00 9.93
C GLY A 60 3.73 -4.04 10.73
N TRP A 61 3.47 -5.33 10.50
CA TRP A 61 4.25 -6.43 11.09
C TRP A 61 5.73 -6.41 10.67
N LEU A 62 6.03 -5.99 9.43
CA LEU A 62 7.40 -5.75 8.96
C LEU A 62 8.02 -4.44 9.46
N GLY A 63 7.28 -3.64 10.23
CA GLY A 63 7.71 -2.33 10.71
C GLY A 63 7.69 -1.24 9.63
N LEU A 64 6.96 -1.45 8.53
CA LEU A 64 6.79 -0.45 7.48
C LEU A 64 5.71 0.56 7.88
N ASP A 65 6.03 1.83 7.72
CA ASP A 65 5.13 2.96 7.96
C ASP A 65 4.96 3.84 6.71
N TRP A 66 3.98 4.74 6.77
CA TRP A 66 3.59 5.61 5.66
C TRP A 66 3.35 7.02 6.15
N ASP A 67 3.61 7.99 5.27
CA ASP A 67 3.30 9.39 5.50
C ASP A 67 1.83 9.72 5.22
N ASP A 68 1.19 8.93 4.36
CA ASP A 68 -0.20 9.11 3.95
C ASP A 68 -0.81 7.79 3.44
N VAL A 69 -2.13 7.66 3.54
CA VAL A 69 -2.90 6.50 3.06
C VAL A 69 -4.06 6.99 2.21
N VAL A 70 -4.15 6.48 0.97
CA VAL A 70 -5.18 6.88 0.02
C VAL A 70 -5.89 5.65 -0.54
N VAL A 71 -7.21 5.68 -0.59
CA VAL A 71 -8.01 4.68 -1.33
C VAL A 71 -8.30 5.24 -2.72
N GLN A 72 -8.12 4.43 -3.76
CA GLN A 72 -8.22 4.93 -5.13
C GLN A 72 -9.65 5.33 -5.50
N SER A 73 -10.67 4.62 -5.02
CA SER A 73 -12.08 4.94 -5.25
C SER A 73 -12.49 6.32 -4.70
N ASP A 74 -11.98 6.73 -3.54
CA ASP A 74 -12.27 8.04 -2.92
C ASP A 74 -11.87 9.22 -3.81
N ARG A 75 -10.90 9.01 -4.71
CA ARG A 75 -10.43 10.05 -5.65
C ARG A 75 -11.35 10.27 -6.85
N ARG A 76 -12.28 9.35 -7.14
CA ARG A 76 -13.23 9.48 -8.25
C ARG A 76 -14.49 10.27 -7.87
N ALA A 77 -14.74 10.48 -6.58
CA ALA A 77 -15.91 11.19 -6.08
C ALA A 77 -15.74 12.74 -6.04
N ALA A 78 -14.61 13.25 -6.56
CA ALA A 78 -14.26 14.68 -6.60
C ALA A 78 -14.18 15.20 -8.04
#